data_AF-A0A960X385-F1
#
_entry.id   AF-A0A960X385-F1
#
_cell.length_a   1.000
_cell.length_b   1.000
_cell.length_c   1.000
_cell.angle_alpha   90.00
_cell.angle_beta   90.00
_cell.angle_gamma   90.00
#
_symmetry.space_group_name_H-M   'P 1'
#
loop_
_entity.id
_entity.type
_entity.pdbx_description
1 polymer ?
#
loop_
_entity_poly.entity_id
_entity_poly.type
_entity_poly.pdbx_seq_one_letter_code
_entity_poly.pdbx_strand_id
1 'polypeptide(L)'
;MPEKDSQHLEEAKELLRSVELTDLPLKRRAKEALNLSLFMLREALRIQTRSETKRQAELYRMMHDQRGKAFISAFTDRCFRSSNPIKVAEQICYLIDTFGIPRYLSHYKKFKLFIFRLIGLSFPRLFVAMARYTLRKESAHVIVCGDHDHLNRHLAKRKAQNIRVNINHLGEAILGEQEAQRRLNLYLHDLSEPAIEYISIKITTLYS
;
A
#
# COMPACT_ATOMS: atom_id res chain seq x y z
N MET A 1 24.35 14.49 0.75
CA MET A 1 24.85 14.46 2.14
C MET A 1 23.80 13.74 2.96
N PRO A 2 24.14 12.73 3.78
CA PRO A 2 23.16 12.17 4.70
C PRO A 2 22.65 13.30 5.59
N GLU A 3 21.33 13.51 5.63
CA GLU A 3 20.74 14.42 6.61
C GLU A 3 21.19 13.96 7.99
N LYS A 4 21.74 14.89 8.78
CA LYS A 4 22.13 14.62 10.16
C LYS A 4 20.90 14.08 10.91
N ASP A 5 21.08 13.00 11.67
CA ASP A 5 19.99 12.42 12.44
C ASP A 5 19.32 13.49 13.31
N SER A 6 18.00 13.41 13.42
CA SER A 6 17.27 14.30 14.32
C SER A 6 17.66 14.02 15.77
N GLN A 7 17.44 15.00 16.64
CA GLN A 7 17.63 14.81 18.08
C GLN A 7 16.87 13.59 18.63
N HIS A 8 15.64 13.35 18.17
CA HIS A 8 14.84 12.21 18.61
C HIS A 8 15.40 10.86 18.15
N LEU A 9 15.99 10.80 16.95
CA LEU A 9 16.66 9.60 16.46
C LEU A 9 17.94 9.30 17.24
N GLU A 10 18.71 10.32 17.58
CA GLU A 10 19.90 10.13 18.42
C GLU A 10 19.52 9.68 19.83
N GLU A 11 18.53 10.32 20.47
CA GLU A 11 18.00 9.91 21.78
C GLU A 11 17.53 8.45 21.76
N ALA A 12 16.85 8.02 20.69
CA ALA A 12 16.41 6.63 20.52
C ALA A 12 17.60 5.66 20.37
N LYS A 13 18.63 6.02 19.58
CA LYS A 13 19.82 5.20 19.38
C LYS A 13 20.65 5.08 20.65
N GLU A 14 20.84 6.17 21.38
CA GLU A 14 21.52 6.19 22.68
C GLU A 14 20.79 5.31 23.69
N LEU A 15 19.46 5.42 23.76
CA LEU A 15 18.65 4.58 24.62
C LEU A 15 18.87 3.08 24.29
N LEU A 16 18.77 2.70 23.01
CA LEU A 16 18.98 1.33 22.56
C LEU A 16 20.36 0.80 22.93
N ARG A 17 21.43 1.58 22.68
CA ARG A 17 22.80 1.21 23.06
C ARG A 17 22.96 1.05 24.57
N SER A 18 22.29 1.88 25.37
CA SER A 18 22.40 1.84 26.83
C SER A 18 21.78 0.59 27.47
N VAL A 19 20.87 -0.08 26.75
CA VAL A 19 20.15 -1.28 27.23
C VAL A 19 20.54 -2.55 26.46
N GLU A 20 21.35 -2.43 25.42
CA GLU A 20 21.76 -3.53 24.56
C GLU A 20 22.45 -4.64 25.36
N LEU A 21 22.00 -5.89 25.17
CA LEU A 21 22.52 -7.08 25.86
C LEU A 21 22.45 -7.03 27.40
N THR A 22 21.62 -6.15 27.97
CA THR A 22 21.37 -6.09 29.42
C THR A 22 20.08 -6.81 29.81
N ASP A 23 20.13 -7.68 30.83
CA ASP A 23 18.91 -8.22 31.42
C ASP A 23 18.31 -7.20 32.38
N LEU A 24 17.25 -6.53 31.92
CA LEU A 24 16.56 -5.50 32.67
C LEU A 24 15.35 -6.09 33.41
N PRO A 25 15.08 -5.67 34.66
CA PRO A 25 13.82 -6.00 35.32
C PRO A 25 12.61 -5.56 34.47
N LEU A 26 11.50 -6.31 34.51
CA LEU A 26 10.30 -6.05 33.68
C LEU A 26 9.82 -4.59 33.76
N LYS A 27 9.77 -4.00 34.96
CA LYS A 27 9.37 -2.60 35.15
C LYS A 27 10.28 -1.62 34.39
N ARG A 28 11.59 -1.88 34.37
CA ARG A 28 12.55 -1.05 33.65
C ARG A 28 12.42 -1.24 32.15
N ARG A 29 12.26 -2.49 31.66
CA ARG A 29 11.99 -2.77 30.24
C ARG A 29 10.74 -2.03 29.73
N ALA A 30 9.65 -2.07 30.48
CA ALA A 30 8.42 -1.39 30.12
C ALA A 30 8.62 0.14 30.02
N LYS A 31 9.36 0.72 30.96
CA LYS A 31 9.69 2.15 30.94
C LYS A 31 10.54 2.52 29.72
N GLU A 32 11.61 1.79 29.44
CA GLU A 32 12.47 2.11 28.29
C GLU A 32 11.78 1.84 26.95
N ALA A 33 10.91 0.82 26.85
CA ALA A 33 10.09 0.61 25.66
C ALA A 33 9.14 1.79 25.41
N LEU A 34 8.56 2.37 26.47
CA LEU A 34 7.72 3.56 26.37
C LEU A 34 8.53 4.79 25.94
N ASN A 35 9.72 4.99 26.51
CA ASN A 35 10.63 6.07 26.11
C ASN A 35 11.02 5.96 24.63
N LEU A 36 11.44 4.76 24.20
CA LEU A 36 11.78 4.50 22.80
C LEU A 36 10.60 4.80 21.87
N SER A 37 9.40 4.32 22.23
CA SER A 37 8.17 4.57 21.47
C SER A 37 7.86 6.05 21.35
N LEU A 38 8.12 6.82 22.41
CA LEU A 38 7.91 8.27 22.43
C LEU A 38 8.90 9.01 21.54
N PHE A 39 10.18 8.62 21.52
CA PHE A 39 11.17 9.18 20.58
C PHE A 39 10.80 8.85 19.12
N MET A 40 10.44 7.60 18.83
CA MET A 40 10.01 7.16 17.51
C MET A 40 8.75 7.89 17.04
N LEU A 41 7.76 8.07 17.92
CA LEU A 41 6.53 8.78 17.59
C LEU A 41 6.78 10.27 17.31
N ARG A 42 7.62 10.93 18.12
CA ARG A 42 7.99 12.34 17.89
C ARG A 42 8.69 12.51 16.55
N GLU A 43 9.62 11.62 16.22
CA GLU A 43 10.28 11.66 14.93
C GLU A 43 9.31 11.41 13.78
N ALA A 44 8.45 10.40 13.89
CA ALA A 44 7.44 10.09 12.87
C ALA A 44 6.50 11.27 12.62
N LEU A 45 6.07 11.97 13.67
CA LEU A 45 5.24 13.18 13.55
C LEU A 45 6.00 14.35 12.93
N ARG A 46 7.30 14.49 13.22
CA ARG A 46 8.17 15.53 12.68
C ARG A 46 8.37 15.38 11.17
N ILE A 47 8.60 14.15 10.70
CA ILE A 47 8.85 13.86 9.28
C ILE A 47 7.58 13.64 8.46
N GLN A 48 6.42 13.59 9.11
CA GLN A 48 5.16 13.35 8.43
C GLN A 48 4.86 14.43 7.39
N THR A 49 4.64 14.00 6.15
CA THR A 49 4.31 14.90 5.06
C THR A 49 2.83 15.27 5.07
N ARG A 50 2.49 16.43 4.50
CA ARG A 50 1.09 16.88 4.35
C ARG A 50 0.20 15.87 3.60
N SER A 51 0.76 15.14 2.64
CA SER A 51 0.02 14.12 1.88
C SER A 51 -0.29 12.90 2.75
N GLU A 52 0.65 12.47 3.60
CA GLU A 52 0.45 11.40 4.57
C GLU A 52 -0.58 11.79 5.63
N THR A 53 -0.51 13.00 6.20
CA THR A 53 -1.52 13.49 7.15
C THR A 53 -2.93 13.45 6.54
N LYS A 54 -3.09 13.91 5.28
CA LYS A 54 -4.38 13.86 4.58
C LYS A 54 -4.88 12.42 4.38
N ARG A 55 -3.98 11.49 4.04
CA ARG A 55 -4.30 10.07 3.86
C ARG A 55 -4.70 9.41 5.18
N GLN A 56 -3.95 9.66 6.25
CA GLN A 56 -4.27 9.16 7.59
C GLN A 56 -5.62 9.67 8.08
N ALA A 57 -5.94 10.96 7.85
CA ALA A 57 -7.25 11.51 8.18
C ALA A 57 -8.38 10.87 7.36
N GLU A 58 -8.15 10.57 6.07
CA GLU A 58 -9.13 9.85 5.22
C GLU A 58 -9.35 8.41 5.70
N LEU A 59 -8.29 7.68 6.05
CA LEU A 59 -8.36 6.34 6.64
C LEU A 59 -9.10 6.36 7.98
N TYR A 60 -8.81 7.33 8.86
CA TYR A 60 -9.53 7.50 10.13
C TYR A 60 -11.03 7.68 9.91
N ARG A 61 -11.45 8.53 8.96
CA ARG A 61 -12.87 8.68 8.61
C ARG A 61 -13.46 7.39 8.03
N MET A 62 -12.69 6.64 7.23
CA MET A 62 -13.13 5.37 6.64
C MET A 62 -13.43 4.32 7.70
N MET A 63 -12.65 4.26 8.79
CA MET A 63 -12.91 3.32 9.89
C MET A 63 -14.32 3.48 10.48
N HIS A 64 -14.84 4.72 10.47
CA HIS A 64 -16.16 5.10 10.97
C HIS A 64 -17.27 5.11 9.90
N ASP A 65 -16.96 4.80 8.64
CA ASP A 65 -17.92 4.79 7.52
C ASP A 65 -18.16 3.35 7.03
N GLN A 66 -19.09 2.64 7.66
CA GLN A 66 -19.37 1.23 7.33
C GLN A 66 -19.85 1.03 5.89
N ARG A 67 -20.74 1.90 5.39
CA ARG A 67 -21.19 1.85 3.99
C ARG A 67 -20.07 2.19 3.04
N GLY A 68 -19.24 3.18 3.37
CA GLY A 68 -18.05 3.53 2.59
C GLY A 68 -17.04 2.37 2.50
N LYS A 69 -16.83 1.63 3.59
CA LYS A 69 -16.01 0.41 3.59
C LYS A 69 -16.58 -0.66 2.67
N ALA A 70 -17.88 -0.93 2.75
CA ALA A 70 -18.53 -1.86 1.84
C ALA A 70 -18.41 -1.42 0.36
N PHE A 71 -18.59 -0.12 0.08
CA PHE A 71 -18.40 0.44 -1.25
C PHE A 71 -16.99 0.20 -1.77
N ILE A 72 -15.95 0.57 -1.02
CA ILE A 72 -14.57 0.46 -1.53
C ILE A 72 -14.15 -1.00 -1.71
N SER A 73 -14.54 -1.90 -0.80
CA SER A 73 -14.30 -3.34 -0.95
C SER A 73 -14.96 -3.88 -2.22
N ALA A 74 -16.24 -3.58 -2.44
CA ALA A 74 -16.96 -4.01 -3.64
C ALA A 74 -16.40 -3.35 -4.92
N PHE A 75 -15.98 -2.08 -4.84
CA PHE A 75 -15.41 -1.34 -5.95
C PHE A 75 -14.09 -1.95 -6.41
N THR A 76 -13.17 -2.22 -5.48
CA THR A 76 -11.87 -2.84 -5.81
C THR A 76 -12.03 -4.27 -6.30
N ASP A 77 -12.99 -5.01 -5.74
CA ASP A 77 -13.22 -6.42 -6.10
C ASP A 77 -13.93 -6.58 -7.45
N ARG A 78 -14.95 -5.76 -7.74
CA ARG A 78 -15.89 -6.01 -8.85
C ARG A 78 -15.67 -5.13 -10.07
N CYS A 79 -15.29 -3.86 -9.90
CA CYS A 79 -15.36 -2.90 -11.01
C CYS A 79 -14.39 -3.22 -12.14
N PHE A 80 -13.22 -3.79 -11.85
CA PHE A 80 -12.16 -3.96 -12.87
C PHE A 80 -11.95 -5.41 -13.32
N ARG A 81 -12.90 -6.32 -13.02
CA ARG A 81 -12.87 -7.70 -13.53
C ARG A 81 -13.13 -7.80 -15.03
N SER A 82 -13.80 -6.80 -15.61
CA SER A 82 -14.05 -6.73 -17.05
C SER A 82 -13.08 -5.78 -17.74
N SER A 83 -12.60 -6.18 -18.93
CA SER A 83 -11.88 -5.30 -19.85
C SER A 83 -12.83 -4.31 -20.55
N ASN A 84 -14.13 -4.63 -20.67
CA ASN A 84 -15.14 -3.82 -21.36
C ASN A 84 -15.47 -2.54 -20.56
N PRO A 85 -15.12 -1.33 -21.06
CA PRO A 85 -15.35 -0.08 -20.34
C PRO A 85 -16.82 0.21 -20.03
N ILE A 86 -17.76 -0.26 -20.85
CA ILE A 86 -19.19 -0.07 -20.62
C ILE A 86 -19.61 -0.83 -19.35
N LYS A 87 -19.22 -2.11 -19.25
CA LYS A 87 -19.51 -2.94 -18.07
C LYS A 87 -18.86 -2.43 -16.79
N VAL A 88 -17.64 -1.90 -16.90
CA VAL A 88 -16.97 -1.25 -15.77
C VAL A 88 -17.74 -0.01 -15.32
N ALA A 89 -18.17 0.85 -16.25
CA ALA A 89 -18.93 2.06 -15.93
C ALA A 89 -20.31 1.73 -15.31
N GLU A 90 -21.04 0.76 -15.88
CA GLU A 90 -22.28 0.21 -15.31
C GLU A 90 -22.06 -0.27 -13.87
N GLN A 91 -21.01 -1.06 -13.63
CA GLN A 91 -20.70 -1.58 -12.31
C GLN A 91 -20.33 -0.46 -11.32
N ILE A 92 -19.58 0.56 -11.74
CA ILE A 92 -19.26 1.71 -10.89
C ILE A 92 -20.53 2.48 -10.53
N CYS A 93 -21.38 2.82 -11.51
CA CYS A 93 -22.64 3.52 -11.26
C CYS A 93 -23.55 2.71 -10.34
N TYR A 94 -23.69 1.40 -10.59
CA TYR A 94 -24.45 0.49 -9.73
C TYR A 94 -23.97 0.52 -8.27
N LEU A 95 -22.65 0.49 -8.03
CA LEU A 95 -22.13 0.58 -6.66
C LEU A 95 -22.38 1.95 -6.02
N ILE A 96 -22.27 3.04 -6.79
CA ILE A 96 -22.58 4.38 -6.31
C ILE A 96 -24.06 4.49 -5.94
N ASP A 97 -24.96 3.94 -6.73
CA ASP A 97 -26.40 3.95 -6.44
C ASP A 97 -26.77 3.02 -5.27
N THR A 98 -26.06 1.89 -5.11
CA THR A 98 -26.32 0.91 -4.05
C THR A 98 -25.82 1.39 -2.69
N PHE A 99 -24.58 1.87 -2.60
CA PHE A 99 -23.95 2.23 -1.33
C PHE A 99 -23.96 3.74 -1.05
N GLY A 100 -24.24 4.56 -2.07
CA GLY A 100 -24.01 5.99 -2.03
C GLY A 100 -22.53 6.37 -2.25
N ILE A 101 -22.27 7.67 -2.40
CA ILE A 101 -20.91 8.20 -2.42
C ILE A 101 -20.34 8.13 -0.99
N PRO A 102 -19.17 7.49 -0.76
CA PRO A 102 -18.63 7.34 0.59
C PRO A 102 -18.39 8.67 1.31
N ARG A 103 -18.79 8.73 2.58
CA ARG A 103 -18.71 9.95 3.41
C ARG A 103 -17.28 10.25 3.84
N TYR A 104 -16.44 9.24 3.96
CA TYR A 104 -15.05 9.42 4.39
C TYR A 104 -14.16 10.17 3.37
N LEU A 105 -14.54 10.14 2.09
CA LEU A 105 -13.79 10.77 1.01
C LEU A 105 -13.75 12.30 1.14
N SER A 106 -12.64 12.90 0.70
CA SER A 106 -12.57 14.35 0.49
C SER A 106 -13.64 14.87 -0.48
N HIS A 107 -14.03 16.14 -0.35
CA HIS A 107 -15.03 16.77 -1.23
C HIS A 107 -14.68 16.64 -2.72
N TYR A 108 -13.39 16.76 -3.06
CA TYR A 108 -12.91 16.58 -4.42
C TYR A 108 -13.13 15.15 -4.95
N LYS A 109 -12.84 14.12 -4.15
CA LYS A 109 -13.10 12.72 -4.53
C LYS A 109 -14.60 12.42 -4.63
N LYS A 110 -15.41 12.98 -3.73
CA LYS A 110 -16.89 12.90 -3.80
C LYS A 110 -17.41 13.52 -5.09
N PHE A 111 -16.92 14.70 -5.45
CA PHE A 111 -17.29 15.38 -6.69
C PHE A 111 -16.94 14.54 -7.93
N LYS A 112 -15.77 13.90 -7.97
CA LYS A 112 -15.41 12.98 -9.06
C LYS A 112 -16.39 11.82 -9.20
N LEU A 113 -16.76 11.17 -8.10
CA LEU A 113 -17.74 10.08 -8.12
C LEU A 113 -19.12 10.57 -8.54
N PHE A 114 -19.50 11.77 -8.11
CA PHE A 114 -20.75 12.41 -8.54
C PHE A 114 -20.77 12.66 -10.05
N ILE A 115 -19.71 13.25 -10.61
CA ILE A 115 -19.59 13.45 -12.06
C ILE A 115 -19.58 12.11 -12.80
N PHE A 116 -18.85 11.11 -12.29
CA PHE A 116 -18.84 9.77 -12.88
C PHE A 116 -20.25 9.19 -12.93
N ARG A 117 -21.02 9.31 -11.86
CA ARG A 117 -22.40 8.83 -11.81
C ARG A 117 -23.29 9.50 -12.86
N LEU A 118 -23.13 10.81 -13.09
CA LEU A 118 -23.96 11.57 -14.02
C LEU A 118 -23.65 11.27 -15.50
N ILE A 119 -22.37 11.24 -15.87
CA ILE A 119 -21.95 11.20 -17.29
C ILE A 119 -20.99 10.06 -17.64
N GLY A 120 -20.67 9.20 -16.68
CA GLY A 120 -19.75 8.07 -16.86
C GLY A 120 -20.25 7.04 -17.86
N LEU A 121 -21.57 6.85 -17.96
CA LEU A 121 -22.19 5.95 -18.96
C LEU A 121 -22.21 6.54 -20.37
N SER A 122 -22.20 7.87 -20.51
CA SER A 122 -22.14 8.54 -21.81
C SER A 122 -20.75 8.47 -22.43
N PHE A 123 -19.69 8.50 -21.61
CA PHE A 123 -18.29 8.42 -22.07
C PHE A 123 -17.48 7.35 -21.31
N PRO A 124 -17.89 6.07 -21.36
CA PRO A 124 -17.36 5.02 -20.49
C PRO A 124 -15.86 4.79 -20.70
N ARG A 125 -15.37 4.86 -21.94
CA ARG A 125 -13.94 4.70 -22.24
C ARG A 125 -13.07 5.72 -21.50
N LEU A 126 -13.46 7.00 -21.54
CA LEU A 126 -12.72 8.09 -20.92
C LEU A 126 -12.77 7.99 -19.39
N PHE A 127 -13.97 7.88 -18.83
CA PHE A 127 -14.16 7.89 -17.38
C PHE A 127 -13.56 6.64 -16.71
N VAL A 128 -13.68 5.47 -17.34
CA VAL A 128 -13.04 4.25 -16.83
C VAL A 128 -11.52 4.34 -16.90
N ALA A 129 -10.95 4.91 -17.96
CA ALA A 129 -9.51 5.14 -18.03
C ALA A 129 -9.03 6.09 -16.91
N MET A 130 -9.76 7.18 -16.65
CA MET A 130 -9.47 8.09 -15.54
C MET A 130 -9.60 7.42 -14.16
N ALA A 131 -10.62 6.57 -13.97
CA ALA A 131 -10.80 5.80 -12.74
C ALA A 131 -9.65 4.82 -12.51
N ARG A 132 -9.25 4.05 -13.55
CA ARG A 132 -8.09 3.14 -13.51
C ARG A 132 -6.80 3.90 -13.21
N TYR A 133 -6.58 5.03 -13.88
CA TYR A 133 -5.41 5.88 -13.63
C TYR A 133 -5.36 6.36 -12.18
N THR A 134 -6.49 6.85 -11.65
CA THR A 134 -6.58 7.32 -10.26
C THR A 134 -6.30 6.18 -9.27
N LEU A 135 -6.89 5.01 -9.49
CA LEU A 135 -6.67 3.84 -8.64
C LEU A 135 -5.21 3.39 -8.65
N ARG A 136 -4.58 3.27 -9.84
CA ARG A 136 -3.15 2.94 -9.96
C ARG A 136 -2.25 3.96 -9.27
N LYS A 137 -2.56 5.25 -9.42
CA LYS A 137 -1.80 6.33 -8.78
C LYS A 137 -1.88 6.27 -7.25
N GLU A 138 -3.06 6.01 -6.70
CA GLU A 138 -3.25 5.88 -5.25
C GLU A 138 -2.59 4.60 -4.70
N SER A 139 -2.65 3.49 -5.44
CA SER A 139 -2.03 2.22 -5.02
C SER A 139 -0.51 2.18 -5.21
N ALA A 140 0.07 3.03 -6.04
CA ALA A 140 1.52 3.08 -6.32
C ALA A 140 2.39 3.36 -5.07
N HIS A 141 1.78 3.88 -3.99
CA HIS A 141 2.47 4.06 -2.71
C HIS A 141 2.70 2.77 -1.93
N VAL A 142 1.96 1.70 -2.26
CA VAL A 142 2.00 0.41 -1.56
C VAL A 142 2.29 -0.77 -2.49
N ILE A 143 1.98 -0.64 -3.77
CA ILE A 143 2.25 -1.65 -4.80
C ILE A 143 3.26 -1.06 -5.79
N VAL A 144 4.43 -1.68 -5.87
CA VAL A 144 5.49 -1.30 -6.83
C VAL A 144 5.20 -1.97 -8.17
N CYS A 145 5.49 -1.27 -9.28
CA CYS A 145 5.38 -1.87 -10.61
C CYS A 145 6.39 -3.01 -10.76
N GLY A 146 5.94 -4.15 -11.29
CA GLY A 146 6.79 -5.33 -11.52
C GLY A 146 7.70 -5.24 -12.74
N ASP A 147 7.59 -4.18 -13.56
CA ASP A 147 8.48 -4.00 -14.72
C ASP A 147 9.94 -3.88 -14.27
N HIS A 148 10.84 -4.65 -14.89
CA HIS A 148 12.25 -4.78 -14.51
C HIS A 148 12.94 -3.42 -14.26
N ASP A 149 12.84 -2.48 -15.21
CA ASP A 149 13.44 -1.15 -15.08
C ASP A 149 12.86 -0.32 -13.92
N HIS A 150 11.55 -0.41 -13.70
CA HIS A 150 10.90 0.32 -12.62
C HIS A 150 11.26 -0.28 -11.26
N LEU A 151 11.28 -1.61 -11.16
CA LEU A 151 11.64 -2.33 -9.96
C LEU A 151 13.09 -2.07 -9.60
N ASN A 152 14.03 -2.17 -10.55
CA ASN A 152 15.45 -1.94 -10.30
C ASN A 152 15.74 -0.49 -9.86
N ARG A 153 15.09 0.50 -10.48
CA ARG A 153 15.17 1.89 -10.00
C ARG A 153 14.64 2.04 -8.59
N HIS A 154 13.55 1.36 -8.24
CA HIS A 154 13.01 1.37 -6.88
C HIS A 154 13.99 0.75 -5.89
N LEU A 155 14.51 -0.44 -6.18
CA LEU A 155 15.45 -1.18 -5.33
C LEU A 155 16.75 -0.40 -5.13
N ALA A 156 17.35 0.13 -6.19
CA ALA A 156 18.55 0.96 -6.10
C ALA A 156 18.33 2.19 -5.20
N LYS A 157 17.18 2.86 -5.35
CA LYS A 157 16.81 4.00 -4.49
C LYS A 157 16.69 3.59 -3.02
N ARG A 158 16.07 2.44 -2.72
CA ARG A 158 15.94 1.94 -1.33
C ARG A 158 17.28 1.50 -0.74
N LYS A 159 18.12 0.85 -1.53
CA LYS A 159 19.48 0.50 -1.15
C LYS A 159 20.32 1.72 -0.79
N ALA A 160 20.23 2.79 -1.58
CA ALA A 160 20.89 4.08 -1.27
C ALA A 160 20.36 4.74 0.02
N GLN A 161 19.15 4.38 0.46
CA GLN A 161 18.57 4.80 1.74
C GLN A 161 18.93 3.84 2.90
N ASN A 162 19.79 2.84 2.68
CA ASN A 162 20.07 1.74 3.61
C ASN A 162 18.81 0.95 4.02
N ILE A 163 17.83 0.85 3.12
CA ILE A 163 16.60 0.09 3.32
C ILE A 163 16.66 -1.19 2.49
N ARG A 164 16.61 -2.34 3.16
CA ARG A 164 16.42 -3.65 2.52
C ARG A 164 14.93 -3.84 2.18
N VAL A 165 14.65 -4.34 0.99
CA VAL A 165 13.28 -4.52 0.49
C VAL A 165 12.95 -6.00 0.38
N ASN A 166 11.81 -6.38 0.95
CA ASN A 166 11.21 -7.71 0.77
C ASN A 166 10.26 -7.68 -0.43
N ILE A 167 10.51 -8.49 -1.45
CA ILE A 167 9.61 -8.62 -2.59
C ILE A 167 8.55 -9.68 -2.31
N ASN A 168 7.28 -9.28 -2.41
CA ASN A 168 6.14 -10.17 -2.33
C ASN A 168 5.28 -9.99 -3.59
N HIS A 169 5.24 -11.01 -4.42
CA HIS A 169 4.45 -11.00 -5.64
C HIS A 169 2.95 -11.04 -5.35
N LEU A 170 2.22 -10.15 -6.00
CA LEU A 170 0.76 -10.20 -6.01
C LEU A 170 0.29 -11.30 -6.97
N GLY A 171 -0.79 -11.98 -6.62
CA GLY A 171 -1.34 -13.07 -7.41
C GLY A 171 -2.65 -13.57 -6.82
N GLU A 172 -3.49 -14.10 -7.70
CA GLU A 172 -4.71 -14.81 -7.34
C GLU A 172 -4.38 -16.24 -6.88
N ALA A 173 -5.40 -16.97 -6.42
CA ALA A 173 -5.25 -18.37 -6.07
C ALA A 173 -4.75 -19.18 -7.28
N ILE A 174 -3.82 -20.10 -7.02
CA ILE A 174 -3.34 -21.04 -8.02
C ILE A 174 -4.41 -22.12 -8.19
N LEU A 175 -4.88 -22.30 -9.43
CA LEU A 175 -5.96 -23.24 -9.76
C LEU A 175 -5.45 -24.50 -10.49
N GLY A 176 -4.13 -24.65 -10.63
CA GLY A 176 -3.53 -25.82 -11.25
C GLY A 176 -2.00 -25.77 -11.35
N GLU A 177 -1.41 -26.93 -11.65
CA GLU A 177 0.06 -27.14 -11.69
C GLU A 177 0.80 -26.23 -12.67
N GLN A 178 0.20 -25.86 -13.81
CA GLN A 178 0.82 -24.94 -14.77
C GLN A 178 1.03 -23.54 -14.18
N GLU A 179 0.08 -23.07 -13.36
CA GLU A 179 0.18 -21.79 -12.67
C GLU A 179 1.22 -21.87 -11.54
N ALA A 180 1.24 -22.99 -10.80
CA ALA A 180 2.25 -23.28 -9.77
C ALA A 180 3.66 -23.25 -10.36
N GLN A 181 3.89 -23.93 -11.49
CA GLN A 181 5.17 -23.94 -12.18
C GLN A 181 5.58 -22.54 -12.66
N ARG A 182 4.64 -21.74 -13.18
CA ARG A 182 4.92 -20.36 -13.58
C ARG A 182 5.33 -19.50 -12.40
N ARG A 183 4.68 -19.69 -11.24
CA ARG A 183 5.01 -18.99 -10.01
C ARG A 183 6.38 -19.40 -9.47
N LEU A 184 6.72 -20.69 -9.52
CA LEU A 184 8.05 -21.19 -9.17
C LEU A 184 9.13 -20.56 -10.06
N ASN A 185 8.91 -20.53 -11.37
CA ASN A 185 9.85 -19.92 -12.31
C ASN A 185 10.05 -18.42 -12.04
N LEU A 186 8.98 -17.70 -11.65
CA LEU A 186 9.08 -16.30 -11.23
C LEU A 186 9.98 -16.13 -10.00
N TYR A 187 9.83 -16.99 -8.98
CA TYR A 187 10.71 -16.92 -7.81
C TYR A 187 12.16 -17.28 -8.12
N LEU A 188 12.39 -18.29 -8.97
CA LEU A 188 13.74 -18.65 -9.42
C LEU A 188 14.39 -17.50 -10.19
N HIS A 189 13.62 -16.81 -11.02
CA HIS A 189 14.07 -15.60 -11.70
C HIS A 189 14.45 -14.51 -10.68
N ASP A 190 13.60 -14.20 -9.71
CA ASP A 190 13.93 -13.19 -8.69
C ASP A 190 15.18 -13.54 -7.89
N LEU A 191 15.37 -14.82 -7.54
CA LEU A 191 16.56 -15.29 -6.83
C LEU A 191 17.84 -15.15 -7.65
N SER A 192 17.73 -15.16 -8.98
CA SER A 192 18.87 -14.95 -9.88
C SER A 192 19.21 -13.47 -10.06
N GLU A 193 18.32 -12.55 -9.72
CA GLU A 193 18.49 -11.11 -9.91
C GLU A 193 19.35 -10.49 -8.79
N PRO A 194 20.55 -9.96 -9.09
CA PRO A 194 21.45 -9.42 -8.07
C PRO A 194 20.90 -8.20 -7.32
N ALA A 195 19.90 -7.53 -7.91
CA ALA A 195 19.23 -6.40 -7.29
C ALA A 195 18.24 -6.81 -6.18
N ILE A 196 17.79 -8.07 -6.17
CA ILE A 196 16.80 -8.58 -5.23
C ILE A 196 17.50 -9.31 -4.08
N GLU A 197 17.46 -8.71 -2.89
CA GLU A 197 18.14 -9.26 -1.71
C GLU A 197 17.26 -10.17 -0.85
N TYR A 198 15.94 -10.08 -1.00
CA TYR A 198 14.97 -10.77 -0.15
C TYR A 198 13.61 -10.91 -0.83
N ILE A 199 13.08 -12.14 -0.85
CA ILE A 199 11.74 -12.46 -1.35
C ILE A 199 10.91 -13.21 -0.31
N SER A 200 9.58 -13.07 -0.41
CA SER A 200 8.61 -13.85 0.33
C SER A 200 7.87 -14.80 -0.58
N ILE A 201 7.87 -16.08 -0.20
CA ILE A 201 7.18 -17.15 -0.93
C ILE A 201 6.00 -17.63 -0.08
N LYS A 202 4.85 -17.81 -0.72
CA LYS A 202 3.68 -18.45 -0.11
C LYS A 202 3.67 -19.91 -0.54
N ILE A 203 3.75 -20.85 0.40
CA ILE A 203 3.85 -22.29 0.08
C ILE A 203 2.67 -22.76 -0.78
N THR A 204 1.46 -22.25 -0.51
CA THR A 204 0.24 -22.56 -1.27
C THR A 204 0.27 -22.06 -2.72
N THR A 205 1.32 -21.37 -3.15
CA THR A 205 1.50 -20.91 -4.53
C THR A 205 2.57 -21.71 -5.27
N LEU A 206 3.00 -22.86 -4.74
CA LEU A 206 4.00 -23.74 -5.36
C LEU A 206 3.44 -25.10 -5.79
N TYR A 207 2.20 -25.42 -5.42
CA TYR A 207 1.55 -26.69 -5.69
C TYR A 207 0.01 -26.52 -5.66
N SER A 208 -0.72 -27.28 -6.47
CA SER A 208 -2.18 -27.23 -6.61
C SER A 208 -2.88 -28.56 -6.38
#